data_AF-A0A813W8Q7-F1
#
_entry.id   AF-A0A813W8Q7-F1
#
_cell.length_a   1.000
_cell.length_b   1.000
_cell.length_c   1.000
_cell.angle_alpha   90.00
_cell.angle_beta   90.00
_cell.angle_gamma   90.00
#
_symmetry.space_group_name_H-M   'P 1'
#
loop_
_entity.id
_entity.type
_entity.pdbx_description
1 polymer ?
#
loop_
_entity_poly.entity_id
_entity_poly.type
_entity_poly.pdbx_seq_one_letter_code
_entity_poly.pdbx_strand_id
1 'polypeptide(L)'
;MGPGDIRHCRVMIVCLTPKYFLNEHCLNELRLCEIYQKPILVVLLRHMKYFHSNNILNTNMSLDEQINTFIPSKLPMTTLNFLRKNIRSSCIDLTTNELFSRNIPILLRRLETMLGKYRNQKDGTIHSVNPNNFSQTSEVF
;
A
#
# COMPACT_ATOMS: atom_id res chain seq x y z
N MET A 1 7.68 12.85 20.90
CA MET A 1 7.57 12.45 19.49
C MET A 1 6.25 11.71 19.32
N GLY A 2 5.26 12.32 18.68
CA GLY A 2 3.96 11.72 18.41
C GLY A 2 3.98 10.79 17.19
N PRO A 3 2.87 10.10 16.88
CA PRO A 3 2.75 9.17 15.76
C PRO A 3 3.22 9.82 14.45
N GLY A 4 3.97 9.03 13.67
CA GLY A 4 4.84 9.47 12.58
C GLY A 4 4.17 10.38 11.56
N ASP A 5 4.76 11.55 11.37
CA ASP A 5 4.31 12.55 10.41
C ASP A 5 4.48 12.06 8.96
N ILE A 6 3.36 11.94 8.26
CA ILE A 6 3.29 11.48 6.87
C ILE A 6 4.16 12.31 5.92
N ARG A 7 4.52 13.55 6.27
CA ARG A 7 5.47 14.39 5.51
C ARG A 7 6.84 13.74 5.38
N HIS A 8 7.28 12.96 6.37
CA HIS A 8 8.57 12.26 6.35
C HIS A 8 8.50 10.85 5.76
N CYS A 9 7.28 10.35 5.52
CA CYS A 9 7.07 9.06 4.88
C CYS A 9 7.62 9.05 3.45
N ARG A 10 8.33 7.99 3.08
CA ARG A 10 8.88 7.78 1.72
C ARG A 10 7.92 7.03 0.82
N VAL A 11 7.21 6.04 1.36
CA VAL A 11 6.24 5.19 0.69
C VAL A 11 5.13 4.85 1.68
N MET A 12 3.87 5.08 1.30
CA MET A 12 2.73 4.63 2.10
C MET A 12 2.29 3.25 1.63
N ILE A 13 2.12 2.32 2.56
CA ILE A 13 1.48 1.03 2.29
C ILE A 13 0.02 1.14 2.72
N VAL A 14 -0.89 0.97 1.76
CA VAL A 14 -2.33 1.05 2.01
C VAL A 14 -2.89 -0.37 2.02
N CYS A 15 -3.18 -0.87 3.21
CA CYS A 15 -3.78 -2.18 3.41
C CYS A 15 -5.31 -2.10 3.31
N LEU A 16 -5.85 -2.42 2.14
CA LEU A 16 -7.28 -2.41 1.89
C LEU A 16 -7.96 -3.58 2.61
N THR A 17 -8.79 -3.20 3.58
CA THR A 17 -9.73 -4.05 4.30
C THR A 17 -11.06 -3.28 4.41
N PRO A 18 -12.20 -3.93 4.68
CA PRO A 18 -13.44 -3.20 4.95
C PRO A 18 -13.28 -2.16 6.08
N LYS A 19 -12.54 -2.53 7.14
CA LYS A 19 -12.28 -1.64 8.28
C LYS A 19 -11.43 -0.44 7.92
N TYR A 20 -10.58 -0.53 6.89
CA TYR A 20 -9.78 0.60 6.40
C TYR A 20 -10.67 1.77 5.99
N PHE A 21 -11.74 1.49 5.23
CA PHE A 21 -12.64 2.52 4.73
C PHE A 21 -13.59 3.09 5.80
N LEU A 22 -13.78 2.37 6.90
CA LEU A 22 -14.58 2.83 8.03
C LEU A 22 -13.81 3.71 9.01
N ASN A 23 -12.47 3.73 8.93
CA ASN A 23 -11.61 4.46 9.86
C ASN A 23 -11.23 5.85 9.33
N GLU A 24 -11.74 6.91 9.96
CA GLU A 24 -11.47 8.30 9.58
C GLU A 24 -9.97 8.67 9.60
N HIS A 25 -9.16 8.05 10.45
CA HIS A 25 -7.70 8.25 10.44
C HIS A 25 -7.07 7.73 9.14
N CYS A 26 -7.44 6.52 8.70
CA CYS A 26 -6.93 5.95 7.44
C CYS A 26 -7.31 6.81 6.22
N LEU A 27 -8.50 7.39 6.25
CA LEU A 27 -8.99 8.29 5.21
C LEU A 27 -8.22 9.64 5.22
N ASN A 28 -7.95 10.18 6.41
CA ASN A 28 -7.15 11.39 6.56
C ASN A 28 -5.70 11.18 6.10
N GLU A 29 -5.07 10.05 6.45
CA GLU A 29 -3.73 9.72 5.96
C GLU A 29 -3.70 9.56 4.44
N LEU A 30 -4.71 8.90 3.85
CA LEU A 30 -4.83 8.78 2.40
C LEU A 30 -4.93 10.15 1.71
N ARG A 31 -5.69 11.08 2.29
CA ARG A 31 -5.81 12.46 1.79
C ARG A 31 -4.49 13.23 1.93
N LEU A 32 -3.77 13.05 3.03
CA LEU A 32 -2.45 13.68 3.19
C LEU A 32 -1.43 13.10 2.19
N CYS A 33 -1.50 11.81 1.87
CA CYS A 33 -0.68 11.23 0.82
C CYS A 33 -0.99 11.80 -0.57
N GLU A 34 -2.25 12.08 -0.87
CA GLU A 34 -2.63 12.80 -2.09
C GLU A 34 -1.99 14.21 -2.10
N ILE A 35 -2.19 14.99 -1.03
CA ILE A 35 -1.68 16.36 -0.89
C ILE A 35 -0.16 16.42 -1.03
N TYR A 36 0.55 15.55 -0.33
CA TYR A 36 2.02 15.49 -0.34
C TYR A 36 2.58 14.63 -1.47
N GLN A 37 1.74 14.17 -2.41
CA GLN A 37 2.12 13.32 -3.54
C GLN A 37 2.98 12.12 -3.12
N LYS A 38 2.64 11.51 -1.98
CA LYS A 38 3.38 10.36 -1.47
C LYS A 38 3.07 9.13 -2.33
N PRO A 39 4.10 8.36 -2.73
CA PRO A 39 3.87 7.17 -3.52
C PRO A 39 3.18 6.11 -2.65
N ILE A 40 2.14 5.48 -3.22
CA ILE A 40 1.31 4.50 -2.51
C ILE A 40 1.50 3.11 -3.13
N LEU A 41 1.75 2.13 -2.26
CA LEU A 41 1.67 0.71 -2.58
C LEU A 41 0.40 0.14 -1.96
N VAL A 42 -0.54 -0.27 -2.80
CA VAL A 42 -1.80 -0.85 -2.32
C VAL A 42 -1.62 -2.35 -2.07
N VAL A 43 -2.07 -2.80 -0.92
CA VAL A 43 -2.09 -4.22 -0.54
C VAL A 43 -3.51 -4.62 -0.19
N LEU A 44 -4.01 -5.70 -0.77
CA LEU A 44 -5.36 -6.17 -0.56
C LEU A 44 -5.36 -7.36 0.41
N LEU A 45 -6.08 -7.22 1.52
CA LEU A 45 -6.13 -8.20 2.61
C LEU A 45 -7.58 -8.63 2.86
N ARG A 46 -8.21 -9.32 1.89
CA ARG A 46 -9.65 -9.61 2.01
C ARG A 46 -9.97 -10.68 3.05
N HIS A 47 -9.11 -11.67 3.31
CA HIS A 47 -9.45 -12.88 4.11
C HIS A 47 -8.31 -13.37 5.01
N MET A 48 -7.60 -12.47 5.69
CA MET A 48 -6.79 -12.90 6.83
C MET A 48 -7.77 -13.38 7.92
N LYS A 49 -7.82 -14.69 8.18
CA LYS A 49 -8.72 -15.40 9.12
C LYS A 49 -8.81 -14.78 10.54
N TYR A 50 -7.94 -13.83 10.86
CA TYR A 50 -7.92 -13.03 12.08
C TYR A 50 -9.01 -11.94 12.17
N PHE A 51 -9.81 -11.71 11.13
CA PHE A 51 -11.02 -10.87 11.24
C PHE A 51 -12.24 -11.73 11.58
N HIS A 52 -12.28 -12.27 12.79
CA HIS A 52 -13.54 -12.76 13.37
C HIS A 52 -14.38 -11.58 13.87
N SER A 53 -15.69 -11.74 13.71
CA SER A 53 -16.81 -10.88 14.14
C SER A 53 -17.09 -9.62 13.31
N ASN A 54 -18.19 -9.75 12.55
CA ASN A 54 -19.11 -8.70 12.14
C ASN A 54 -18.66 -7.80 10.98
N ASN A 55 -18.66 -8.33 9.75
CA ASN A 55 -19.44 -7.77 8.64
C ASN A 55 -19.28 -8.60 7.37
N ILE A 56 -20.41 -8.85 6.73
CA ILE A 56 -20.61 -9.69 5.54
C ILE A 56 -19.93 -9.00 4.35
N LEU A 57 -18.70 -9.39 4.04
CA LEU A 57 -18.16 -9.18 2.70
C LEU A 57 -18.73 -10.29 1.83
N ASN A 58 -19.68 -9.94 0.97
CA ASN A 58 -20.13 -10.83 -0.09
C ASN A 58 -18.91 -11.13 -0.99
N THR A 59 -18.42 -12.38 -0.95
CA THR A 59 -17.21 -12.83 -1.64
C THR A 59 -17.30 -12.72 -3.16
N ASN A 60 -18.50 -12.45 -3.69
CA ASN A 60 -18.79 -12.35 -5.12
C ASN A 60 -18.66 -10.91 -5.67
N MET A 61 -18.40 -9.90 -4.82
CA MET A 61 -18.20 -8.53 -5.31
C MET A 61 -16.80 -8.35 -5.90
N SER A 62 -16.71 -7.70 -7.06
CA SER A 62 -15.46 -7.23 -7.65
C SER A 62 -14.74 -6.23 -6.73
N LEU A 63 -13.43 -6.05 -6.92
CA LEU A 63 -12.66 -5.08 -6.14
C LEU A 63 -13.23 -3.65 -6.30
N ASP A 64 -13.63 -3.27 -7.52
CA ASP A 64 -14.25 -1.98 -7.78
C ASP A 64 -15.62 -1.83 -7.09
N GLU A 65 -16.44 -2.88 -7.07
CA GLU A 65 -17.70 -2.88 -6.31
C GLU A 65 -17.44 -2.72 -4.82
N GLN A 66 -16.49 -3.47 -4.24
CA GLN A 66 -16.13 -3.31 -2.83
C GLN A 66 -15.61 -1.90 -2.53
N ILE A 67 -14.71 -1.38 -3.37
CA ILE A 67 -14.24 0.01 -3.29
C ILE A 67 -15.45 0.94 -3.27
N ASN A 68 -16.39 0.81 -4.20
CA ASN A 68 -17.57 1.68 -4.29
C ASN A 68 -18.60 1.48 -3.15
N THR A 69 -18.69 0.28 -2.59
CA THR A 69 -19.62 -0.05 -1.49
C THR A 69 -19.07 0.38 -0.14
N PHE A 70 -17.75 0.28 0.08
CA PHE A 70 -17.11 0.59 1.35
C PHE A 70 -16.54 2.00 1.42
N ILE A 71 -16.22 2.64 0.29
CA ILE A 71 -15.86 4.04 0.29
C ILE A 71 -17.03 4.84 0.86
N PRO A 72 -16.87 5.51 2.01
CA PRO A 72 -17.90 6.41 2.49
C PRO A 72 -18.05 7.57 1.50
N SER A 73 -19.29 8.02 1.31
CA SER A 73 -19.63 9.28 0.62
C SER A 73 -18.88 10.52 1.14
N LYS A 74 -18.18 10.38 2.28
CA LYS A 74 -17.33 11.37 2.92
C LYS A 74 -16.00 11.64 2.21
N LEU A 75 -15.51 10.79 1.30
CA LEU A 75 -14.24 11.09 0.60
C LEU A 75 -14.44 12.08 -0.55
N PRO A 76 -13.57 13.11 -0.67
CA PRO A 76 -13.51 13.93 -1.86
C PRO A 76 -13.27 13.06 -3.11
N MET A 77 -13.94 13.39 -4.21
CA MET A 77 -13.81 12.64 -5.48
C MET A 77 -12.36 12.59 -5.99
N THR A 78 -11.55 13.61 -5.68
CA THR A 78 -10.12 13.66 -6.01
C THR A 78 -9.35 12.54 -5.30
N THR A 79 -9.56 12.37 -3.98
CA THR A 79 -8.93 11.32 -3.18
C THR A 79 -9.36 9.93 -3.63
N LEU A 80 -10.62 9.77 -4.07
CA LEU A 80 -11.10 8.51 -4.65
C LEU A 80 -10.44 8.17 -5.98
N ASN A 81 -10.32 9.15 -6.86
CA ASN A 81 -9.64 8.97 -8.14
C ASN A 81 -8.15 8.68 -7.95
N PHE A 82 -7.52 9.34 -6.97
CA PHE A 82 -6.16 9.06 -6.56
C PHE A 82 -6.01 7.61 -6.06
N LEU A 83 -6.89 7.15 -5.17
CA LEU A 83 -6.87 5.77 -4.71
C LEU A 83 -7.10 4.77 -5.86
N ARG A 84 -8.15 4.96 -6.66
CA ARG A 84 -8.46 4.09 -7.82
C ARG A 84 -7.28 3.99 -8.80
N LYS A 85 -6.61 5.12 -9.08
CA LYS A 85 -5.40 5.14 -9.91
C LYS A 85 -4.31 4.26 -9.33
N ASN A 86 -4.04 4.36 -8.02
CA ASN A 86 -3.03 3.56 -7.35
C ASN A 86 -3.43 2.09 -7.23
N ILE A 87 -4.71 1.77 -7.04
CA ILE A 87 -5.20 0.39 -7.05
C ILE A 87 -4.92 -0.26 -8.41
N ARG A 88 -5.23 0.43 -9.50
CA ARG A 88 -4.99 -0.09 -10.86
C ARG A 88 -3.51 -0.28 -11.19
N SER A 89 -2.62 0.53 -10.63
CA SER A 89 -1.20 0.52 -10.98
C SER A 89 -0.31 -0.26 -10.01
N SER A 90 -0.68 -0.37 -8.73
CA SER A 90 0.22 -0.85 -7.67
C SER A 90 -0.37 -1.93 -6.75
N CYS A 91 -1.64 -2.33 -6.92
CA CYS A 91 -2.27 -3.32 -6.04
C CYS A 91 -1.53 -4.68 -6.06
N ILE A 92 -1.35 -5.24 -4.87
CA ILE A 92 -0.86 -6.59 -4.62
C ILE A 92 -1.87 -7.31 -3.73
N ASP A 93 -2.35 -8.46 -4.19
CA ASP A 93 -3.30 -9.26 -3.44
C ASP A 93 -2.60 -10.22 -2.48
N LEU A 94 -2.86 -10.09 -1.18
CA LEU A 94 -2.36 -10.98 -0.12
C LEU A 94 -3.53 -11.63 0.65
N THR A 95 -4.69 -11.75 0.01
CA THR A 95 -5.95 -12.19 0.64
C THR A 95 -5.88 -13.59 1.23
N THR A 96 -5.21 -14.55 0.57
CA THR A 96 -5.11 -15.96 0.99
C THR A 96 -3.68 -16.33 1.35
N ASN A 97 -3.47 -17.44 2.06
CA ASN A 97 -2.12 -17.94 2.39
C ASN A 97 -1.28 -18.22 1.14
N GLU A 98 -1.91 -18.74 0.08
CA GLU A 98 -1.26 -18.99 -1.21
C GLU A 98 -0.83 -17.67 -1.86
N LEU A 99 -1.73 -16.68 -1.91
CA LEU A 99 -1.44 -15.36 -2.46
C LEU A 99 -0.39 -14.63 -1.63
N PHE A 100 -0.45 -14.73 -0.30
CA PHE A 100 0.57 -14.20 0.59
C PHE A 100 1.94 -14.79 0.26
N SER A 101 2.07 -16.12 0.29
CA SER A 101 3.34 -16.80 0.05
C SER A 101 3.90 -16.48 -1.34
N ARG A 102 3.03 -16.43 -2.36
CA ARG A 102 3.42 -16.12 -3.74
C ARG A 102 3.79 -14.66 -3.96
N ASN A 103 3.07 -13.73 -3.33
CA ASN A 103 3.17 -12.30 -3.67
C ASN A 103 4.01 -11.49 -2.68
N ILE A 104 4.40 -12.03 -1.53
CA ILE A 104 5.32 -11.34 -0.60
C ILE A 104 6.64 -10.94 -1.28
N PRO A 105 7.32 -11.81 -2.05
CA PRO A 105 8.53 -11.40 -2.77
C PRO A 105 8.28 -10.25 -3.77
N ILE A 106 7.09 -10.21 -4.39
CA ILE A 106 6.68 -9.14 -5.32
C ILE A 106 6.47 -7.83 -4.56
N LEU A 107 5.82 -7.89 -3.39
CA LEU A 107 5.65 -6.75 -2.49
C LEU A 107 7.00 -6.15 -2.09
N LEU A 108 7.91 -6.98 -1.61
CA LEU A 108 9.24 -6.56 -1.17
C LEU A 108 10.02 -5.90 -2.32
N ARG A 109 10.06 -6.53 -3.50
CA ARG A 109 10.73 -5.96 -4.68
C ARG A 109 10.13 -4.61 -5.11
N ARG A 110 8.79 -4.46 -5.05
CA ARG A 110 8.15 -3.17 -5.37
C ARG A 110 8.51 -2.10 -4.33
N LEU A 111 8.51 -2.45 -3.04
CA LEU A 111 8.93 -1.53 -1.98
C LEU A 111 10.38 -1.07 -2.17
N GLU A 112 11.30 -1.98 -2.42
CA GLU A 112 12.70 -1.66 -2.71
C GLU A 112 12.84 -0.72 -3.90
N THR A 113 12.10 -0.99 -4.98
CA THR A 113 12.10 -0.13 -6.18
C THR A 113 11.61 1.28 -5.85
N MET A 114 10.54 1.40 -5.06
CA MET A 114 9.99 2.70 -4.66
C MET A 114 10.94 3.45 -3.72
N LEU A 115 11.59 2.75 -2.78
CA LEU A 115 12.57 3.32 -1.86
C LEU A 115 13.87 3.74 -2.56
N GLY A 116 14.34 2.96 -3.53
CA GLY A 116 15.53 3.28 -4.34
C GLY A 116 15.33 4.52 -5.20
N LYS A 117 14.16 4.64 -5.87
CA LYS A 117 13.78 5.87 -6.60
C LYS A 117 13.76 7.09 -5.69
N TYR A 118 13.35 6.92 -4.43
CA TYR A 118 13.31 8.03 -3.46
C TYR A 118 14.69 8.41 -2.91
N ARG A 119 15.63 7.46 -2.77
CA ARG A 119 17.03 7.77 -2.43
C ARG A 119 17.68 8.66 -3.51
N ASN A 120 17.52 8.27 -4.78
CA ASN A 120 18.12 9.00 -5.91
C ASN A 120 17.55 10.42 -6.09
N GLN A 121 16.35 10.72 -5.60
CA GLN A 121 15.78 12.07 -5.64
C GLN A 121 16.35 13.02 -4.59
N LYS A 122 16.91 12.53 -3.48
CA LYS A 122 17.51 13.38 -2.43
C LYS A 122 18.98 13.69 -2.67
N ASP A 123 19.71 12.82 -3.36
CA ASP A 123 21.18 12.93 -3.48
C ASP A 123 21.65 13.54 -4.82
N GLY A 124 20.75 13.86 -5.75
CA GLY A 124 21.11 14.49 -7.04
C GLY A 124 22.06 13.67 -7.93
N THR A 125 22.45 12.47 -7.50
CA THR A 125 23.38 11.58 -8.20
C THR A 125 22.61 10.37 -8.73
N ILE A 126 22.54 10.27 -10.06
CA ILE A 126 21.98 9.12 -10.76
C ILE A 126 22.98 7.97 -10.62
N HIS A 127 22.78 7.11 -9.62
CA HIS A 127 23.42 5.79 -9.61
C HIS A 127 22.45 4.78 -10.22
N SER A 128 22.79 4.26 -11.40
CA SER A 128 22.13 3.09 -11.96
C SER A 128 22.46 1.89 -11.08
N VAL A 129 21.45 1.31 -10.43
CA VAL A 129 21.63 0.11 -9.63
C VAL A 129 21.73 -1.08 -10.58
N ASN A 130 22.93 -1.67 -10.67
CA ASN A 130 23.17 -2.91 -11.40
C ASN A 130 22.54 -4.08 -10.61
N PRO A 131 21.58 -4.83 -11.17
CA PRO A 131 20.83 -5.87 -10.45
C PRO A 131 21.66 -7.11 -10.05
N ASN A 132 22.96 -7.17 -10.39
CA ASN A 132 23.79 -8.36 -10.16
C ASN A 132 24.68 -8.32 -8.90
N ASN A 133 24.59 -7.29 -8.05
CA ASN A 133 25.47 -7.16 -6.87
C ASN A 133 24.92 -7.73 -5.55
N PHE A 134 23.85 -8.52 -5.57
CA PHE A 134 23.39 -9.24 -4.37
C PHE A 134 23.99 -10.64 -4.29
N SER A 135 25.30 -10.69 -4.06
CA SER A 135 25.96 -11.87 -3.51
C SER A 135 26.93 -11.41 -2.42
N GLN A 136 26.77 -12.00 -1.24
CA GLN A 136 27.61 -11.89 -0.04
C GLN A 136 27.41 -10.66 0.85
N THR A 137 26.71 -10.88 1.95
CA THR A 137 27.27 -10.67 3.30
C THR A 137 26.48 -11.54 4.27
N SER A 138 27.01 -12.74 4.47
CA SER A 138 26.76 -13.57 5.63
C SER A 138 27.50 -12.95 6.83
N GLU A 139 26.91 -13.05 8.01
CA GLU A 139 27.50 -12.87 9.35
C GLU A 139 27.94 -11.43 9.72
N VAL A 140 27.50 -10.92 10.88
CA VAL A 140 28.18 -10.98 12.18
C VAL A 140 27.37 -10.14 13.20
N PHE A 141 27.18 -10.73 14.38
CA PHE A 141 26.59 -10.29 15.67
C PHE A 141 25.08 -10.50 15.86
#